data_AF-A0A7S4Q3E5-F1
#
_entry.id   AF-A0A7S4Q3E5-F1
#
_cell.length_a   1.000
_cell.length_b   1.000
_cell.length_c   1.000
_cell.angle_alpha   90.00
_cell.angle_beta   90.00
_cell.angle_gamma   90.00
#
_symmetry.space_group_name_H-M   'P 1'
#
loop_
_entity.id
_entity.type
_entity.pdbx_description
1 polymer ?
#
loop_
_entity_poly.entity_id
_entity_poly.type
_entity_poly.pdbx_seq_one_letter_code
_entity_poly.pdbx_strand_id
1 'polypeptide(L)'
;RFSSPSSLARGGSARRHFEGRPRTDLESREATGAQARGTQRESLRTSMPEAKWARELKFLELQRARTEAGRRRPSSSCSRVSVRSCASSAASTRAPSSAAPSVRGAAYVPLPGARAQPGSEDSPGRWAAYDAAFQKRESRTEPGAAALRAAEVAWPPQGCVCGFRPEDGPAERKRKLRKALLRWHPDKWHRALEASPPGDREELAARLAEVTQQILWERALV
;
A
#
# COMPACT_ATOMS: atom_id res chain seq x y z
N ARG A 1 -39.02 23.44 32.13
CA ARG A 1 -38.65 24.52 33.06
C ARG A 1 -37.76 23.92 34.15
N PHE A 2 -36.44 24.06 34.04
CA PHE A 2 -35.54 23.96 35.18
C PHE A 2 -34.39 24.94 34.95
N SER A 3 -34.14 25.70 36.01
CA SER A 3 -33.36 26.93 36.06
C SER A 3 -31.85 26.70 35.93
N SER A 4 -31.19 27.69 35.33
CA SER A 4 -29.73 27.89 35.41
C SER A 4 -29.27 28.09 36.85
N PRO A 5 -27.96 27.93 37.11
CA PRO A 5 -27.23 29.15 37.45
C PRO A 5 -25.86 29.30 36.77
N SER A 6 -25.59 30.56 36.49
CA SER A 6 -24.33 31.26 36.27
C SER A 6 -23.13 30.69 37.02
N SER A 7 -21.96 30.68 36.36
CA SER A 7 -20.72 31.00 37.04
C SER A 7 -19.77 31.77 36.13
N LEU A 8 -19.60 33.03 36.52
CA LEU A 8 -18.59 33.97 36.07
C LEU A 8 -17.23 33.52 36.61
N ALA A 9 -16.25 33.33 35.73
CA ALA A 9 -14.84 33.36 36.13
C ALA A 9 -14.12 34.40 35.28
N ARG A 10 -14.15 35.64 35.77
CA ARG A 10 -13.16 36.67 35.46
C ARG A 10 -11.85 36.29 36.15
N GLY A 11 -10.77 36.24 35.39
CA GLY A 11 -9.40 36.26 35.89
C GLY A 11 -8.50 36.28 34.67
N GLY A 12 -7.61 37.22 34.44
CA GLY A 12 -7.08 38.30 35.25
C GLY A 12 -5.77 38.64 34.54
N SER A 13 -5.67 39.87 34.03
CA SER A 13 -4.49 40.37 33.34
C SER A 13 -3.24 40.19 34.20
N ALA A 14 -2.25 39.48 33.66
CA ALA A 14 -0.85 39.67 34.03
C ALA A 14 -0.07 40.04 32.77
N ARG A 15 -0.26 41.28 32.30
CA ARG A 15 0.68 41.95 31.40
C ARG A 15 1.98 42.13 32.17
N ARG A 16 2.93 41.22 31.96
CA ARG A 16 4.32 41.49 32.34
C ARG A 16 4.93 42.39 31.28
N HIS A 17 4.97 43.68 31.60
CA HIS A 17 5.86 44.66 30.99
C HIS A 17 7.30 44.12 31.15
N PHE A 18 7.91 43.69 30.05
CA PHE A 18 9.32 43.34 30.02
C PHE A 18 10.06 44.51 29.37
N GLU A 19 10.45 45.48 30.19
CA GLU A 19 11.34 46.55 29.77
C GLU A 19 12.76 46.02 29.64
N GLY A 20 13.33 46.25 28.45
CA GLY A 20 14.71 46.71 28.29
C GLY A 20 15.82 45.87 28.91
N ARG A 21 16.35 44.93 28.13
CA ARG A 21 17.80 44.71 28.10
C ARG A 21 18.29 44.76 26.66
N PRO A 22 19.19 45.70 26.29
CA PRO A 22 19.88 45.66 25.01
C PRO A 22 20.81 44.45 25.03
N ARG A 23 20.36 43.36 24.41
CA ARG A 23 21.13 42.13 24.28
C ARG A 23 22.07 42.31 23.10
N THR A 24 23.32 42.58 23.46
CA THR A 24 24.53 42.64 22.64
C THR A 24 24.51 41.75 21.40
N ASP A 25 24.86 42.35 20.27
CA ASP A 25 24.99 41.82 18.90
C ASP A 25 26.08 40.75 18.70
N LEU A 26 26.07 39.68 19.51
CA LEU A 26 27.02 38.56 19.37
C LEU A 26 26.39 37.18 19.19
N GLU A 27 25.05 37.07 19.21
CA GLU A 27 24.33 35.80 19.01
C GLU A 27 23.81 35.58 17.57
N SER A 28 24.04 36.52 16.64
CA SER A 28 23.49 36.47 15.27
C SER A 28 24.29 35.63 14.26
N ARG A 29 25.33 34.89 14.69
CA ARG A 29 26.14 34.04 13.78
C ARG A 29 26.07 32.53 14.06
N GLU A 30 25.42 32.07 15.13
CA GLU A 30 25.36 30.63 15.43
C GLU A 30 24.00 29.97 15.18
N ALA A 31 22.93 30.73 14.95
CA ALA A 31 21.59 30.16 14.69
C ALA A 31 21.42 29.58 13.26
N THR A 32 22.28 29.94 12.30
CA THR A 32 22.19 29.46 10.91
C THR A 32 22.89 28.12 10.67
N GLY A 33 23.69 27.63 11.63
CA GLY A 33 24.49 26.42 11.50
C GLY A 33 23.81 25.12 11.95
N ALA A 34 22.74 25.21 12.75
CA ALA A 34 22.07 24.04 13.33
C ALA A 34 20.96 23.46 12.42
N GLN A 35 20.30 24.27 11.60
CA GLN A 35 19.27 23.78 10.66
C GLN A 35 19.83 23.05 9.44
N ALA A 36 21.06 23.35 9.01
CA ALA A 36 21.68 22.71 7.84
C ALA A 36 22.22 21.29 8.12
N ARG A 37 22.49 20.93 9.39
CA ARG A 37 23.00 19.58 9.75
C ARG A 37 21.90 18.56 10.08
N GLY A 38 20.67 19.02 10.34
CA GLY A 38 19.52 18.14 10.59
C GLY A 38 19.02 17.41 9.34
N THR A 39 19.05 18.07 8.18
CA THR A 39 18.49 17.53 6.93
C THR A 39 19.39 16.49 6.25
N GLN A 40 20.71 16.54 6.50
CA GLN A 40 21.65 15.58 5.91
C GLN A 40 21.58 14.19 6.60
N ARG A 41 21.22 14.15 7.88
CA ARG A 41 21.18 12.89 8.66
C ARG A 41 19.90 12.08 8.46
N GLU A 42 18.79 12.72 8.09
CA GLU A 42 17.56 12.00 7.67
C GLU A 42 17.64 11.43 6.24
N SER A 43 18.44 12.05 5.37
CA SER A 43 18.59 11.62 3.97
C SER A 43 19.32 10.28 3.83
N LEU A 44 20.23 9.97 4.76
CA LEU A 44 20.99 8.70 4.76
C LEU A 44 20.22 7.52 5.37
N ARG A 45 19.14 7.76 6.13
CA ARG A 45 18.38 6.68 6.81
C ARG A 45 17.27 6.04 5.98
N THR A 46 16.91 6.62 4.84
CA THR A 46 15.75 6.16 4.04
C THR A 46 16.09 5.73 2.63
N SER A 47 17.36 5.69 2.24
CA SER A 47 17.77 5.22 0.91
C SER A 47 18.23 3.77 0.99
N MET A 48 17.28 2.83 1.08
CA MET A 48 17.56 1.47 0.64
C MET A 48 17.93 1.57 -0.85
N PRO A 49 19.16 1.18 -1.25
CA PRO A 49 19.56 1.29 -2.64
C PRO A 49 18.57 0.50 -3.50
N GLU A 50 18.20 1.07 -4.63
CA GLU A 50 17.20 0.52 -5.56
C GLU A 50 17.44 -0.96 -5.90
N ALA A 51 18.71 -1.37 -5.93
CA ALA A 51 19.12 -2.75 -6.10
C ALA A 51 18.65 -3.70 -4.97
N LYS A 52 18.58 -3.22 -3.72
CA LYS A 52 18.03 -3.99 -2.59
C LYS A 52 16.52 -4.17 -2.74
N TRP A 53 15.83 -3.17 -3.27
CA TRP A 53 14.40 -3.26 -3.59
C TRP A 53 14.07 -4.26 -4.70
N ALA A 54 14.85 -4.28 -5.78
CA ALA A 54 14.69 -5.27 -6.84
C ALA A 54 14.88 -6.71 -6.32
N ARG A 55 15.81 -6.89 -5.36
CA ARG A 55 16.02 -8.18 -4.68
C ARG A 55 14.84 -8.56 -3.80
N GLU A 56 14.29 -7.60 -3.05
CA GLU A 56 13.12 -7.82 -2.18
C GLU A 56 11.86 -8.20 -2.99
N LEU A 57 11.62 -7.53 -4.12
CA LEU A 57 10.51 -7.85 -5.01
C LEU A 57 10.65 -9.25 -5.60
N LYS A 58 11.85 -9.61 -6.08
CA LYS A 58 12.13 -11.00 -6.51
C LYS A 58 11.89 -12.01 -5.40
N PHE A 59 12.25 -11.67 -4.16
CA PHE A 59 12.05 -12.56 -3.02
C PHE A 59 10.55 -12.78 -2.74
N LEU A 60 9.74 -11.72 -2.80
CA LEU A 60 8.28 -11.81 -2.63
C LEU A 60 7.62 -12.59 -3.78
N GLU A 61 8.07 -12.38 -5.01
CA GLU A 61 7.62 -13.14 -6.18
C GLU A 61 7.94 -14.63 -6.03
N LEU A 62 9.15 -14.97 -5.54
CA LEU A 62 9.52 -16.35 -5.20
C LEU A 62 8.65 -16.94 -4.09
N GLN A 63 8.33 -16.17 -3.04
CA GLN A 63 7.43 -16.64 -1.99
C GLN A 63 6.03 -16.93 -2.53
N ARG A 64 5.49 -16.07 -3.40
CA ARG A 64 4.20 -16.27 -4.06
C ARG A 64 4.20 -17.55 -4.90
N ALA A 65 5.21 -17.72 -5.75
CA ALA A 65 5.38 -18.93 -6.57
C ALA A 65 5.45 -20.21 -5.72
N ARG A 66 6.11 -20.16 -4.56
CA ARG A 66 6.22 -21.31 -3.65
C ARG A 66 4.88 -21.67 -3.00
N THR A 67 4.09 -20.68 -2.59
CA THR A 67 2.75 -20.92 -2.04
C THR A 67 1.78 -21.49 -3.09
N GLU A 68 1.92 -21.06 -4.34
CA GLU A 68 1.08 -21.52 -5.45
C GLU A 68 1.45 -22.93 -5.91
N ALA A 69 2.75 -23.26 -5.93
CA ALA A 69 3.23 -24.62 -6.19
C ALA A 69 2.79 -25.62 -5.10
N GLY A 70 2.66 -25.19 -3.85
CA GLY A 70 2.18 -26.02 -2.74
C GLY A 70 0.70 -26.43 -2.87
N ARG A 71 -0.14 -25.56 -3.46
CA ARG A 71 -1.57 -25.87 -3.72
C ARG A 71 -1.77 -26.80 -4.92
N ARG A 72 -0.82 -26.86 -5.86
CA ARG A 72 -0.83 -27.78 -7.00
C ARG A 72 -0.03 -29.04 -6.76
N ARG A 73 0.10 -29.52 -5.53
CA ARG A 73 0.50 -30.92 -5.34
C ARG A 73 -0.65 -31.78 -5.85
N PRO A 74 -0.51 -32.49 -7.00
CA PRO A 74 -1.45 -33.56 -7.29
C PRO A 74 -1.40 -34.48 -6.08
N SER A 75 -2.57 -34.82 -5.56
CA SER A 75 -2.72 -35.98 -4.69
C SER A 75 -2.16 -37.17 -5.48
N SER A 76 -0.85 -37.39 -5.35
CA SER A 76 -0.17 -38.58 -5.81
C SER A 76 -0.60 -39.67 -4.85
N SER A 77 -1.87 -40.07 -5.01
CA SER A 77 -2.41 -41.31 -4.52
C SER A 77 -1.41 -42.39 -4.89
N CYS A 78 -0.93 -43.07 -3.87
CA CYS A 78 0.04 -44.13 -3.92
C CYS A 78 -0.56 -45.34 -4.63
N SER A 79 -0.73 -45.29 -5.96
CA SER A 79 -0.94 -46.49 -6.76
C SER A 79 0.42 -47.09 -7.07
N ARG A 80 0.94 -47.86 -6.09
CA ARG A 80 1.81 -48.99 -6.39
C ARG A 80 1.11 -49.82 -7.46
N VAL A 81 1.80 -50.18 -8.54
CA VAL A 81 1.83 -51.52 -9.15
C VAL A 81 2.63 -51.49 -10.46
N SER A 82 3.58 -52.41 -10.52
CA SER A 82 4.18 -53.09 -11.68
C SER A 82 4.98 -52.33 -12.72
N VAL A 83 6.29 -52.55 -12.60
CA VAL A 83 7.24 -52.82 -13.68
C VAL A 83 6.66 -53.75 -14.78
N ARG A 84 6.84 -53.38 -16.06
CA ARG A 84 7.49 -54.20 -17.10
C ARG A 84 7.47 -53.56 -18.50
N SER A 85 8.68 -53.41 -19.04
CA SER A 85 9.18 -53.75 -20.38
C SER A 85 8.53 -53.30 -21.71
N CYS A 86 9.49 -53.07 -22.61
CA CYS A 86 9.56 -53.23 -24.08
C CYS A 86 8.77 -52.27 -24.99
N ALA A 87 9.54 -51.33 -25.55
CA ALA A 87 9.92 -51.26 -26.96
C ALA A 87 8.84 -51.21 -28.07
N SER A 88 9.14 -50.29 -28.99
CA SER A 88 8.97 -50.39 -30.46
C SER A 88 7.85 -49.58 -31.11
N SER A 89 8.31 -48.86 -32.15
CA SER A 89 7.64 -48.55 -33.42
C SER A 89 6.54 -47.48 -33.39
N ALA A 90 6.78 -46.30 -33.96
CA ALA A 90 6.84 -45.94 -35.38
C ALA A 90 5.47 -45.53 -35.96
N ALA A 91 5.49 -44.33 -36.58
CA ALA A 91 4.66 -43.85 -37.68
C ALA A 91 3.12 -43.94 -37.61
N SER A 92 2.45 -42.78 -37.57
CA SER A 92 1.44 -42.47 -38.59
C SER A 92 0.96 -41.02 -38.56
N THR A 93 1.12 -40.41 -39.72
CA THR A 93 0.41 -39.28 -40.31
C THR A 93 -1.11 -39.32 -40.07
N ARG A 94 -1.70 -38.19 -39.66
CA ARG A 94 -2.85 -37.56 -40.35
C ARG A 94 -3.34 -36.30 -39.63
N ALA A 95 -3.31 -35.19 -40.37
CA ALA A 95 -4.10 -34.00 -40.08
C ALA A 95 -5.58 -34.25 -40.43
N PRO A 96 -6.51 -33.63 -39.68
CA PRO A 96 -7.75 -33.10 -40.23
C PRO A 96 -7.80 -31.59 -39.99
N SER A 97 -7.84 -30.79 -41.05
CA SER A 97 -9.06 -30.28 -41.70
C SER A 97 -9.79 -29.24 -40.86
N SER A 98 -9.61 -28.00 -41.29
CA SER A 98 -10.26 -26.77 -40.83
C SER A 98 -11.77 -26.85 -41.09
N ALA A 99 -12.57 -26.69 -40.04
CA ALA A 99 -14.00 -26.42 -40.16
C ALA A 99 -14.35 -25.25 -39.23
N ALA A 100 -14.59 -24.10 -39.85
CA ALA A 100 -15.07 -22.90 -39.18
C ALA A 100 -16.58 -23.01 -38.93
N PRO A 101 -17.06 -22.85 -37.68
CA PRO A 101 -18.47 -22.62 -37.44
C PRO A 101 -18.80 -21.13 -37.65
N SER A 102 -19.64 -20.87 -38.65
CA SER A 102 -20.36 -19.61 -38.80
C SER A 102 -21.44 -19.53 -37.71
N VAL A 103 -21.21 -18.72 -36.67
CA VAL A 103 -22.22 -18.42 -35.65
C VAL A 103 -22.81 -17.05 -35.96
N ARG A 104 -23.91 -17.06 -36.73
CA ARG A 104 -24.87 -15.95 -36.78
C ARG A 104 -25.67 -15.94 -35.48
N GLY A 105 -25.83 -14.74 -34.89
CA GLY A 105 -26.82 -14.50 -33.83
C GLY A 105 -26.22 -14.26 -32.45
N ALA A 106 -25.39 -13.23 -32.30
CA ALA A 106 -25.12 -12.67 -30.98
C ALA A 106 -26.37 -11.88 -30.53
N ALA A 107 -27.30 -12.58 -29.88
CA ALA A 107 -28.19 -11.92 -28.94
C ALA A 107 -27.30 -11.24 -27.88
N TYR A 108 -27.48 -9.93 -27.73
CA TYR A 108 -26.75 -9.11 -26.78
C TYR A 108 -27.12 -9.58 -25.36
N VAL A 109 -26.38 -10.54 -24.82
CA VAL A 109 -26.46 -10.90 -23.40
C VAL A 109 -25.82 -9.73 -22.66
N PRO A 110 -26.57 -8.94 -21.87
CA PRO A 110 -25.97 -7.88 -21.08
C PRO A 110 -24.98 -8.54 -20.10
N LEU A 111 -23.70 -8.22 -20.27
CA LEU A 111 -22.62 -8.67 -19.41
C LEU A 111 -22.95 -8.27 -17.94
N PRO A 112 -23.12 -9.22 -17.01
CA PRO A 112 -23.24 -8.91 -15.59
C PRO A 112 -21.85 -8.56 -15.06
N GLY A 113 -21.41 -7.33 -15.32
CA GLY A 113 -20.04 -6.92 -14.99
C GLY A 113 -19.71 -5.46 -15.25
N ALA A 114 -20.68 -4.61 -15.64
CA ALA A 114 -20.51 -3.17 -15.54
C ALA A 114 -20.52 -2.79 -14.06
N ARG A 115 -19.38 -3.02 -13.40
CA ARG A 115 -19.04 -2.46 -12.09
C ARG A 115 -19.29 -0.96 -12.23
N ALA A 116 -20.33 -0.48 -11.56
CA ALA A 116 -20.71 0.93 -11.55
C ALA A 116 -19.42 1.76 -11.44
N GLN A 117 -19.10 2.55 -12.46
CA GLN A 117 -18.04 3.55 -12.40
C GLN A 117 -18.43 4.46 -11.23
N PRO A 118 -17.78 4.37 -10.05
CA PRO A 118 -18.08 5.31 -8.99
C PRO A 118 -17.70 6.68 -9.53
N GLY A 119 -18.65 7.60 -9.47
CA GLY A 119 -18.53 8.95 -10.00
C GLY A 119 -17.15 9.53 -9.73
N SER A 120 -16.57 10.03 -10.81
CA SER A 120 -15.31 10.76 -10.91
C SER A 120 -15.35 12.04 -10.10
N GLU A 121 -15.25 11.92 -8.79
CA GLU A 121 -14.91 13.02 -7.92
C GLU A 121 -13.74 12.57 -7.06
N ASP A 122 -12.54 12.78 -7.60
CA ASP A 122 -11.30 12.95 -6.83
C ASP A 122 -11.43 14.22 -5.98
N SER A 123 -12.43 14.26 -5.09
CA SER A 123 -12.61 15.38 -4.20
C SER A 123 -11.39 15.45 -3.29
N PRO A 124 -10.71 16.60 -3.19
CA PRO A 124 -9.50 16.76 -2.39
C PRO A 124 -9.68 16.37 -0.91
N GLY A 125 -10.92 16.41 -0.41
CA GLY A 125 -11.27 15.97 0.95
C GLY A 125 -11.08 14.47 1.20
N ARG A 126 -11.17 13.62 0.18
CA ARG A 126 -11.07 12.15 0.34
C ARG A 126 -9.65 11.72 0.73
N TRP A 127 -8.65 12.35 0.13
CA TRP A 127 -7.24 12.11 0.47
C TRP A 127 -6.89 12.61 1.88
N ALA A 128 -7.39 13.78 2.26
CA ALA A 128 -7.20 14.30 3.61
C ALA A 128 -7.83 13.38 4.67
N ALA A 129 -9.04 12.88 4.42
CA ALA A 129 -9.71 11.92 5.30
C ALA A 129 -8.94 10.60 5.40
N TYR A 130 -8.42 10.09 4.28
CA TYR A 130 -7.58 8.90 4.24
C TYR A 130 -6.26 9.08 5.03
N ASP A 131 -5.58 10.21 4.86
CA ASP A 131 -4.34 10.50 5.60
C ASP A 131 -4.61 10.62 7.10
N ALA A 132 -5.70 11.28 7.51
CA ALA A 132 -6.10 11.38 8.91
C ALA A 132 -6.45 10.00 9.52
N ALA A 133 -7.23 9.19 8.80
CA ALA A 133 -7.61 7.84 9.24
C ALA A 133 -6.38 6.95 9.44
N PHE A 134 -5.39 7.06 8.57
CA PHE A 134 -4.18 6.28 8.70
C PHE A 134 -3.23 6.78 9.76
N GLN A 135 -3.05 8.09 9.93
CA GLN A 135 -2.28 8.63 11.06
C GLN A 135 -2.87 8.16 12.39
N LYS A 136 -4.20 8.17 12.50
CA LYS A 136 -4.90 7.62 13.67
C LYS A 136 -4.59 6.14 13.86
N ARG A 137 -4.49 5.36 12.79
CA ARG A 137 -4.05 3.95 12.87
C ARG A 137 -2.59 3.82 13.30
N GLU A 138 -1.67 4.56 12.71
CA GLU A 138 -0.25 4.52 13.11
C GLU A 138 -0.04 4.86 14.57
N SER A 139 -0.79 5.83 15.10
CA SER A 139 -0.75 6.18 16.53
C SER A 139 -1.29 5.08 17.45
N ARG A 140 -2.14 4.18 16.94
CA ARG A 140 -2.70 3.04 17.68
C ARG A 140 -1.83 1.80 17.57
N THR A 141 -1.08 1.66 16.48
CA THR A 141 -0.14 0.58 16.27
C THR A 141 1.14 0.83 17.07
N GLU A 142 1.03 0.83 18.39
CA GLU A 142 2.17 0.57 19.27
C GLU A 142 2.71 -0.84 18.97
N PRO A 143 4.01 -1.12 19.23
CA PRO A 143 4.62 -2.43 18.99
C PRO A 143 4.08 -3.49 19.99
N GLY A 144 2.86 -3.96 19.73
CA GLY A 144 2.15 -5.01 20.46
C GLY A 144 0.98 -5.58 19.65
N ALA A 145 1.17 -5.60 18.31
CA ALA A 145 0.24 -5.91 17.23
C ALA A 145 -1.09 -6.57 17.64
N ALA A 146 -2.10 -5.74 17.88
CA ALA A 146 -3.48 -6.19 17.89
C ALA A 146 -3.82 -6.83 16.53
N ALA A 147 -4.62 -7.90 16.57
CA ALA A 147 -5.13 -8.56 15.37
C ALA A 147 -5.86 -7.53 14.49
N LEU A 148 -5.40 -7.38 13.26
CA LEU A 148 -5.91 -6.38 12.34
C LEU A 148 -6.98 -7.02 11.44
N ARG A 149 -8.14 -6.37 11.32
CA ARG A 149 -9.17 -6.80 10.35
C ARG A 149 -9.03 -6.07 9.03
N ALA A 150 -9.42 -6.70 7.93
CA ALA A 150 -9.37 -6.09 6.60
C ALA A 150 -10.19 -4.79 6.51
N ALA A 151 -11.31 -4.72 7.24
CA ALA A 151 -12.20 -3.57 7.28
C ALA A 151 -11.69 -2.37 8.09
N GLU A 152 -10.75 -2.59 9.03
CA GLU A 152 -10.18 -1.52 9.87
C GLU A 152 -9.05 -0.76 9.18
N VAL A 153 -8.54 -1.33 8.09
CA VAL A 153 -7.51 -0.70 7.28
C VAL A 153 -8.14 0.39 6.44
N ALA A 154 -7.67 1.62 6.64
CA ALA A 154 -7.94 2.72 5.73
C ALA A 154 -7.19 2.46 4.41
N TRP A 155 -7.86 1.81 3.46
CA TRP A 155 -7.36 1.59 2.11
C TRP A 155 -7.33 2.89 1.32
N PRO A 156 -6.36 3.06 0.39
CA PRO A 156 -6.32 4.25 -0.46
C PRO A 156 -7.60 4.31 -1.32
N PRO A 157 -8.05 5.53 -1.68
CA PRO A 157 -9.14 5.68 -2.62
C PRO A 157 -8.79 5.02 -3.98
N GLN A 158 -9.79 4.58 -4.71
CA GLN A 158 -9.59 4.00 -6.04
C GLN A 158 -9.09 5.08 -7.02
N GLY A 159 -8.26 4.68 -8.00
CA GLY A 159 -7.75 5.56 -9.07
C GLY A 159 -6.29 5.95 -8.92
N CYS A 160 -5.87 6.41 -7.73
CA CYS A 160 -4.48 6.73 -7.45
C CYS A 160 -4.11 6.25 -6.03
N VAL A 161 -2.93 5.67 -5.83
CA VAL A 161 -2.46 5.25 -4.51
C VAL A 161 -1.53 6.28 -3.87
N CYS A 162 -0.83 7.07 -4.69
CA CYS A 162 0.10 8.08 -4.17
C CYS A 162 -0.54 9.44 -3.89
N GLY A 163 -1.80 9.68 -4.31
CA GLY A 163 -2.48 10.96 -4.15
C GLY A 163 -1.86 12.07 -4.97
N PHE A 164 -1.48 11.75 -6.21
CA PHE A 164 -1.00 12.75 -7.16
C PHE A 164 -2.12 13.71 -7.54
N ARG A 165 -1.76 14.97 -7.61
CA ARG A 165 -2.58 16.01 -8.21
C ARG A 165 -1.97 16.40 -9.56
N PRO A 166 -2.79 16.82 -10.53
CA PRO A 166 -2.29 17.29 -11.82
C PRO A 166 -1.23 18.40 -11.67
N GLU A 167 -1.39 19.24 -10.65
CA GLU A 167 -0.49 20.36 -10.34
C GLU A 167 0.86 19.96 -9.72
N ASP A 168 0.99 18.72 -9.22
CA ASP A 168 2.22 18.30 -8.53
C ASP A 168 3.39 18.22 -9.51
N GLY A 169 4.49 18.90 -9.18
CA GLY A 169 5.74 18.79 -9.92
C GLY A 169 6.43 17.42 -9.76
N PRO A 170 7.41 17.08 -10.61
CA PRO A 170 8.07 15.77 -10.59
C PRO A 170 8.75 15.46 -9.25
N ALA A 171 9.31 16.47 -8.57
CA ALA A 171 9.91 16.31 -7.25
C ALA A 171 8.87 15.95 -6.17
N GLU A 172 7.68 16.56 -6.22
CA GLU A 172 6.59 16.27 -5.29
C GLU A 172 5.98 14.91 -5.54
N ARG A 173 5.79 14.53 -6.81
CA ARG A 173 5.35 13.17 -7.19
C ARG A 173 6.31 12.11 -6.66
N LYS A 174 7.63 12.29 -6.85
CA LYS A 174 8.64 11.38 -6.29
C LYS A 174 8.58 11.30 -4.77
N ARG A 175 8.38 12.42 -4.09
CA ARG A 175 8.23 12.48 -2.62
C ARG A 175 6.98 11.73 -2.15
N LYS A 176 5.83 11.98 -2.76
CA LYS A 176 4.56 11.29 -2.46
C LYS A 176 4.66 9.79 -2.71
N LEU A 177 5.28 9.39 -3.81
CA LEU A 177 5.51 7.99 -4.15
C LEU A 177 6.39 7.28 -3.11
N ARG A 178 7.49 7.90 -2.70
CA ARG A 178 8.36 7.35 -1.65
C ARG A 178 7.60 7.20 -0.32
N LYS A 179 6.77 8.18 0.04
CA LYS A 179 5.91 8.13 1.24
C LYS A 179 4.92 6.96 1.14
N ALA A 180 4.26 6.79 0.00
CA ALA A 180 3.32 5.70 -0.24
C ALA A 180 4.00 4.32 -0.17
N LEU A 181 5.18 4.16 -0.79
CA LEU A 181 5.96 2.92 -0.72
C LEU A 181 6.35 2.54 0.71
N LEU A 182 6.87 3.48 1.49
CA LEU A 182 7.24 3.22 2.90
C LEU A 182 6.01 2.87 3.75
N ARG A 183 4.86 3.46 3.43
CA ARG A 183 3.61 3.26 4.15
C ARG A 183 2.98 1.90 3.89
N TRP A 184 3.01 1.45 2.63
CA TRP A 184 2.42 0.20 2.18
C TRP A 184 3.44 -0.93 1.99
N HIS A 185 4.65 -0.78 2.53
CA HIS A 185 5.70 -1.78 2.40
C HIS A 185 5.31 -3.12 3.06
N PRO A 186 5.44 -4.27 2.39
CA PRO A 186 5.03 -5.58 2.94
C PRO A 186 5.70 -5.89 4.29
N ASP A 187 6.99 -5.58 4.44
CA ASP A 187 7.73 -5.73 5.71
C ASP A 187 7.05 -5.04 6.91
N LYS A 188 6.54 -3.82 6.72
CA LYS A 188 5.84 -3.08 7.80
C LYS A 188 4.55 -3.76 8.23
N TRP A 189 3.93 -4.50 7.31
CA TRP A 189 2.65 -5.17 7.52
C TRP A 189 2.79 -6.63 7.92
N HIS A 190 3.97 -7.23 7.79
CA HIS A 190 4.21 -8.65 8.07
C HIS A 190 3.71 -9.06 9.47
N ARG A 191 4.11 -8.33 10.51
CA ARG A 191 3.69 -8.61 11.89
C ARG A 191 2.17 -8.50 12.08
N ALA A 192 1.54 -7.51 11.43
CA ALA A 192 0.09 -7.35 11.49
C ALA A 192 -0.63 -8.50 10.78
N LEU A 193 -0.12 -8.94 9.62
CA LEU A 193 -0.64 -10.08 8.87
C LEU A 193 -0.52 -11.39 9.65
N GLU A 194 0.58 -11.60 10.37
CA GLU A 194 0.77 -12.78 11.23
C GLU A 194 -0.17 -12.79 12.43
N ALA A 195 -0.45 -11.64 13.02
CA ALA A 195 -1.38 -11.50 14.14
C ALA A 195 -2.87 -11.55 13.72
N SER A 196 -3.16 -11.45 12.42
CA SER A 196 -4.53 -11.38 11.90
C SER A 196 -5.17 -12.78 11.77
N PRO A 197 -6.50 -12.89 11.88
CA PRO A 197 -7.22 -14.14 11.63
C PRO A 197 -6.94 -14.69 10.22
N PRO A 198 -6.98 -16.03 10.00
CA PRO A 198 -6.65 -16.63 8.71
C PRO A 198 -7.46 -16.07 7.53
N GLY A 199 -8.77 -15.80 7.73
CA GLY A 199 -9.63 -15.24 6.70
C GLY A 199 -9.25 -13.81 6.31
N ASP A 200 -9.01 -12.95 7.31
CA ASP A 200 -8.57 -11.56 7.08
C ASP A 200 -7.16 -11.50 6.50
N ARG A 201 -6.28 -12.44 6.89
CA ARG A 201 -4.88 -12.47 6.45
C ARG A 201 -4.75 -12.61 4.94
N GLU A 202 -5.51 -13.51 4.32
CA GLU A 202 -5.47 -13.70 2.86
C GLU A 202 -5.99 -12.45 2.13
N GLU A 203 -7.08 -11.86 2.61
CA GLU A 203 -7.64 -10.63 2.04
C GLU A 203 -6.69 -9.44 2.18
N LEU A 204 -6.15 -9.21 3.38
CA LEU A 204 -5.17 -8.17 3.68
C LEU A 204 -3.93 -8.32 2.80
N ALA A 205 -3.39 -9.54 2.67
CA ALA A 205 -2.21 -9.81 1.86
C ALA A 205 -2.47 -9.57 0.37
N ALA A 206 -3.62 -10.03 -0.16
CA ALA A 206 -4.00 -9.81 -1.54
C ALA A 206 -4.15 -8.32 -1.86
N ARG A 207 -4.80 -7.57 -0.97
CA ARG A 207 -5.06 -6.15 -1.17
C ARG A 207 -3.81 -5.29 -0.96
N LEU A 208 -2.93 -5.67 -0.04
CA LEU A 208 -1.62 -5.04 0.12
C LEU A 208 -0.75 -5.25 -1.12
N ALA A 209 -0.79 -6.44 -1.72
CA ALA A 209 -0.09 -6.73 -2.98
C ALA A 209 -0.63 -5.88 -4.14
N GLU A 210 -1.95 -5.72 -4.25
CA GLU A 210 -2.58 -4.86 -5.26
C GLU A 210 -2.13 -3.39 -5.11
N VAL A 211 -2.20 -2.85 -3.89
CA VAL A 211 -1.79 -1.48 -3.58
C VAL A 211 -0.30 -1.26 -3.90
N THR A 212 0.57 -2.17 -3.50
CA THR A 212 2.01 -2.06 -3.78
C THR A 212 2.33 -2.17 -5.27
N GLN A 213 1.66 -3.07 -5.99
CA GLN A 213 1.80 -3.19 -7.44
C GLN A 213 1.37 -1.89 -8.14
N GLN A 214 0.26 -1.27 -7.71
CA GLN A 214 -0.20 -0.01 -8.26
C GLN A 214 0.79 1.14 -7.99
N ILE A 215 1.41 1.20 -6.80
CA ILE A 215 2.47 2.19 -6.53
C ILE A 215 3.68 1.99 -7.45
N LEU A 216 4.07 0.74 -7.71
CA LEU A 216 5.18 0.45 -8.64
C LEU A 216 4.83 0.81 -10.09
N TRP A 217 3.58 0.61 -10.49
CA TRP A 217 3.10 1.07 -11.79
C TRP A 217 3.16 2.60 -11.88
N GLU A 218 2.62 3.30 -10.88
CA GLU A 218 2.65 4.77 -10.79
C GLU A 218 4.10 5.29 -10.81
N ARG A 219 5.04 4.56 -10.22
CA ARG A 219 6.47 4.90 -10.26
C ARG A 219 7.04 4.84 -11.66
N ALA A 220 6.64 3.88 -12.48
CA ALA A 220 7.12 3.75 -13.85
C ALA A 220 6.60 4.86 -14.78
N LEU A 221 5.55 5.59 -14.35
CA LEU A 221 4.96 6.71 -15.08
C LEU A 221 5.54 8.08 -14.70
N VAL A 222 6.36 8.16 -13.63
CA VAL A 222 6.98 9.40 -13.11
C VAL A 222 8.44 9.46 -13.49
#